data_AF-A0A520B5Z0-F1
#
_entry.id   AF-A0A520B5Z0-F1
#
_cell.length_a   1.000
_cell.length_b   1.000
_cell.length_c   1.000
_cell.angle_alpha   90.00
_cell.angle_beta   90.00
_cell.angle_gamma   90.00
#
_symmetry.space_group_name_H-M   'P 1'
#
loop_
_entity.id
_entity.type
_entity.pdbx_description
1 polymer ?
#
loop_
_entity_poly.entity_id
_entity_poly.type
_entity_poly.pdbx_seq_one_letter_code
_entity_poly.pdbx_strand_id
1 'polypeptide(L)'
;MKIIFSLFILFFSPSIALCQLNDAKSFTDAINLAKKKDKPLLLIISLSPKYATYVEANAGLQDKEVKDKLRDNFIVFSTTRTDTSVWQAVSSYKINSFPTFVFMHANKDVFHKDFGLSISKHKYLSMLATATTLSKEKPISILEKEYLADKSDNYNLKKLIDLRLKNGITNNAELIEQFASNLKIGDFNDYQTVLFILQAGPFADGTAYRLAYTNKKITDSIYKTEPLQKRIDMNNAIIQNTLSNAIKTKNIRQAQSAANMTRSTNGNNYRVGYKNAENNMLFYFKSVKDTGNYIQNAIRYYDAYYMNISADSIKNIEVKQRQLAIEKSKPSLPAGANTVSKNTLDSLLKANPNSVRTETRVVSTIANMSNSYANELNSGAWSIYETGTKNINHLLKAVTWSTRSIELQSISSYHDTLAHLFYRLGYFEQAVKAQATAIDLAKIEGRPYESLQQELKKIKNKEL
;
A
#
# COMPACT_ATOMS: atom_id res chain seq x y z
N MET A 1 8.39 -9.95 -66.17
CA MET A 1 8.40 -9.26 -64.86
C MET A 1 7.53 -10.05 -63.89
N LYS A 2 8.12 -10.72 -62.89
CA LYS A 2 7.38 -11.45 -61.85
C LYS A 2 7.11 -10.49 -60.69
N ILE A 3 5.84 -10.21 -60.41
CA ILE A 3 5.42 -9.38 -59.28
C ILE A 3 5.29 -10.31 -58.06
N ILE A 4 6.14 -10.09 -57.07
CA ILE A 4 6.13 -10.78 -55.78
C ILE A 4 5.11 -10.09 -54.88
N PHE A 5 4.07 -10.82 -54.48
CA PHE A 5 3.13 -10.39 -53.45
C PHE A 5 3.83 -10.47 -52.08
N SER A 6 4.12 -9.33 -51.46
CA SER A 6 4.54 -9.27 -50.06
C SER A 6 3.32 -9.39 -49.17
N LEU A 7 3.23 -10.51 -48.45
CA LEU A 7 2.23 -10.75 -47.41
C LEU A 7 2.52 -9.84 -46.21
N PHE A 8 1.74 -8.77 -46.03
CA PHE A 8 1.77 -7.96 -44.82
C PHE A 8 1.21 -8.78 -43.64
N ILE A 9 2.10 -9.33 -42.81
CA ILE A 9 1.72 -9.87 -41.50
C ILE A 9 1.41 -8.67 -40.60
N LEU A 10 0.12 -8.38 -40.44
CA LEU A 10 -0.39 -7.47 -39.41
C LEU A 10 -0.03 -8.03 -38.04
N PHE A 11 1.01 -7.46 -37.42
CA PHE A 11 1.25 -7.60 -35.98
C PHE A 11 0.09 -6.94 -35.23
N PHE A 12 -0.95 -7.70 -34.93
CA PHE A 12 -2.00 -7.29 -34.01
C PHE A 12 -1.37 -7.03 -32.64
N SER A 13 -1.44 -5.78 -32.19
CA SER A 13 -1.01 -5.39 -30.86
C SER A 13 -1.89 -6.09 -29.80
N PRO A 14 -1.29 -6.67 -28.73
CA PRO A 14 -2.02 -7.47 -27.72
C PRO A 14 -3.01 -6.67 -26.85
N SER A 15 -3.15 -5.36 -27.09
CA SER A 15 -4.10 -4.47 -26.41
C SER A 15 -5.57 -4.79 -26.73
N ILE A 16 -5.85 -5.53 -27.82
CA ILE A 16 -7.22 -5.75 -28.29
C ILE A 16 -7.93 -6.87 -27.51
N ALA A 17 -7.20 -7.82 -26.91
CA ALA A 17 -7.81 -8.98 -26.25
C ALA A 17 -8.55 -8.66 -24.92
N LEU A 18 -8.23 -7.54 -24.25
CA LEU A 18 -8.95 -7.08 -23.05
C LEU A 18 -10.15 -6.18 -23.38
N CYS A 19 -10.17 -5.56 -24.56
CA CYS A 19 -11.23 -4.64 -24.97
C CYS A 19 -12.58 -5.35 -25.22
N GLN A 20 -12.56 -6.65 -25.51
CA GLN A 20 -13.77 -7.47 -25.77
C GLN A 20 -14.51 -7.94 -24.49
N LEU A 21 -13.97 -7.67 -23.30
CA LEU A 21 -14.58 -8.05 -22.03
C LEU A 21 -15.41 -6.92 -21.38
N ASN A 22 -15.28 -5.68 -21.87
CA ASN A 22 -15.94 -4.54 -21.24
C ASN A 22 -17.42 -4.43 -21.64
N ASP A 23 -18.30 -4.38 -20.64
CA ASP A 23 -19.72 -4.10 -20.82
C ASP A 23 -20.04 -2.58 -20.90
N ALA A 24 -19.05 -1.74 -20.59
CA ALA A 24 -19.20 -0.29 -20.53
C ALA A 24 -17.91 0.45 -20.94
N LYS A 25 -18.05 1.72 -21.37
CA LYS A 25 -16.95 2.56 -21.86
C LYS A 25 -16.12 3.20 -20.75
N SER A 26 -16.71 3.39 -19.57
CA SER A 26 -16.06 3.99 -18.41
C SER A 26 -16.44 3.27 -17.12
N PHE A 27 -15.66 3.48 -16.05
CA PHE A 27 -15.96 2.92 -14.74
C PHE A 27 -17.31 3.42 -14.21
N THR A 28 -17.62 4.70 -14.45
CA THR A 28 -18.91 5.31 -14.07
C THR A 28 -20.07 4.65 -14.80
N ASP A 29 -19.94 4.41 -16.12
CA ASP A 29 -20.96 3.74 -16.92
C ASP A 29 -21.18 2.30 -16.46
N ALA A 30 -20.09 1.60 -16.09
CA ALA A 30 -20.16 0.24 -15.58
C ALA A 30 -20.93 0.17 -14.25
N ILE A 31 -20.71 1.12 -13.34
CA ILE A 31 -21.45 1.24 -12.08
C ILE A 31 -22.93 1.54 -12.34
N ASN A 32 -23.24 2.46 -13.26
CA ASN A 32 -24.62 2.77 -13.61
C ASN A 32 -25.34 1.57 -14.24
N LEU A 33 -24.65 0.81 -15.09
CA LEU A 33 -25.15 -0.41 -15.68
C LEU A 33 -25.39 -1.50 -14.62
N ALA A 34 -24.47 -1.67 -13.67
CA ALA A 34 -24.61 -2.57 -12.54
C ALA A 34 -25.85 -2.24 -11.69
N LYS A 35 -26.11 -0.95 -11.42
CA LYS A 35 -27.34 -0.51 -10.75
C LYS A 35 -28.59 -0.83 -11.58
N LYS A 36 -28.57 -0.49 -12.87
CA LYS A 36 -29.72 -0.69 -13.76
C LYS A 36 -30.10 -2.16 -13.92
N LYS A 37 -29.11 -3.06 -13.92
CA LYS A 37 -29.30 -4.50 -14.10
C LYS A 37 -29.39 -5.29 -12.78
N ASP A 38 -29.34 -4.60 -11.64
CA ASP A 38 -29.24 -5.19 -10.30
C ASP A 38 -28.21 -6.34 -10.22
N LYS A 39 -26.99 -6.04 -10.68
CA LYS A 39 -25.94 -7.03 -10.90
C LYS A 39 -24.59 -6.53 -10.38
N PRO A 40 -23.81 -7.35 -9.66
CA PRO A 40 -22.51 -6.95 -9.16
C PRO A 40 -21.53 -6.63 -10.30
N LEU A 41 -20.52 -5.80 -9.99
CA LEU A 41 -19.47 -5.38 -10.93
C LEU A 41 -18.18 -6.16 -10.63
N LEU A 42 -17.55 -6.69 -11.68
CA LEU A 42 -16.15 -7.08 -11.69
C LEU A 42 -15.32 -5.96 -12.33
N LEU A 43 -14.46 -5.34 -11.54
CA LEU A 43 -13.42 -4.42 -11.98
C LEU A 43 -12.09 -5.16 -12.13
N ILE A 44 -11.56 -5.24 -13.35
CA ILE A 44 -10.24 -5.82 -13.64
C ILE A 44 -9.22 -4.69 -13.79
N ILE A 45 -8.22 -4.64 -12.90
CA ILE A 45 -7.18 -3.61 -12.91
C ILE A 45 -5.85 -4.24 -13.31
N SER A 46 -5.32 -3.84 -14.47
CA SER A 46 -4.03 -4.33 -14.97
C SER A 46 -2.93 -3.26 -14.87
N LEU A 47 -1.66 -3.67 -14.93
CA LEU A 47 -0.58 -2.72 -15.18
C LEU A 47 -0.61 -2.24 -16.64
N SER A 48 -0.01 -1.08 -16.90
CA SER A 48 0.20 -0.61 -18.27
C SER A 48 0.98 -1.67 -19.07
N PRO A 49 0.66 -1.87 -20.37
CA PRO A 49 1.32 -2.88 -21.21
C PRO A 49 2.85 -2.80 -21.22
N LYS A 50 3.43 -1.60 -20.98
CA LYS A 50 4.89 -1.42 -20.85
C LYS A 50 5.54 -2.23 -19.72
N TYR A 51 4.75 -2.71 -18.75
CA TYR A 51 5.19 -3.54 -17.64
C TYR A 51 4.72 -5.00 -17.76
N ALA A 52 3.90 -5.33 -18.77
CA ALA A 52 3.38 -6.67 -18.96
C ALA A 52 4.35 -7.48 -19.82
N THR A 53 5.21 -8.26 -19.18
CA THR A 53 5.91 -9.36 -19.83
C THR A 53 5.04 -10.62 -19.69
N TYR A 54 4.95 -11.43 -20.75
CA TYR A 54 4.24 -12.73 -20.83
C TYR A 54 2.73 -12.70 -21.16
N VAL A 55 2.44 -12.89 -22.45
CA VAL A 55 1.08 -12.97 -23.05
C VAL A 55 0.41 -14.33 -22.81
N GLU A 56 1.17 -15.42 -22.64
CA GLU A 56 0.62 -16.78 -22.51
C GLU A 56 -0.24 -16.98 -21.26
N ALA A 57 0.09 -16.29 -20.16
CA ALA A 57 -0.57 -16.50 -18.86
C ALA A 57 -2.06 -16.10 -18.83
N ASN A 58 -2.59 -15.38 -19.83
CA ASN A 58 -3.99 -14.97 -19.86
C ASN A 58 -4.94 -16.00 -20.52
N ALA A 59 -4.42 -17.11 -21.07
CA ALA A 59 -5.22 -18.06 -21.85
C ALA A 59 -6.46 -18.57 -21.10
N GLY A 60 -6.36 -18.82 -19.79
CA GLY A 60 -7.50 -19.31 -19.00
C GLY A 60 -8.64 -18.31 -18.83
N LEU A 61 -8.37 -16.99 -18.87
CA LEU A 61 -9.41 -15.95 -18.82
C LEU A 61 -10.17 -15.85 -20.16
N GLN A 62 -9.52 -16.26 -21.25
CA GLN A 62 -10.09 -16.19 -22.59
C GLN A 62 -11.00 -17.36 -22.93
N ASP A 63 -11.01 -18.40 -22.09
CA ASP A 63 -11.87 -19.58 -22.20
C ASP A 63 -13.36 -19.20 -22.27
N LYS A 64 -14.10 -19.88 -23.14
CA LYS A 64 -15.52 -19.59 -23.40
C LYS A 64 -16.37 -19.75 -22.14
N GLU A 65 -16.17 -20.82 -21.37
CA GLU A 65 -16.95 -21.08 -20.15
C GLU A 65 -16.73 -19.99 -19.10
N VAL A 66 -15.48 -19.52 -18.99
CA VAL A 66 -15.12 -18.43 -18.08
C VAL A 66 -15.79 -17.13 -18.49
N LYS A 67 -15.75 -16.78 -19.78
CA LYS A 67 -16.39 -15.58 -20.32
C LYS A 67 -17.91 -15.59 -20.16
N ASP A 68 -18.54 -16.74 -20.40
CA ASP A 68 -19.98 -16.90 -20.25
C ASP A 68 -20.36 -16.70 -18.77
N LYS A 69 -19.70 -17.40 -17.83
CA LYS A 69 -19.97 -17.22 -16.39
C LYS A 69 -19.71 -15.81 -15.89
N LEU A 70 -18.67 -15.14 -16.40
CA LEU A 70 -18.40 -13.73 -16.11
C LEU A 70 -19.60 -12.86 -16.50
N ARG A 71 -20.03 -12.95 -17.76
CA ARG A 71 -21.12 -12.14 -18.32
C ARG A 71 -22.47 -12.48 -17.72
N ASP A 72 -22.68 -13.72 -17.27
CA ASP A 72 -23.93 -14.15 -16.63
C ASP A 72 -24.07 -13.64 -15.19
N ASN A 73 -22.95 -13.46 -14.47
CA ASN A 73 -22.97 -13.13 -13.04
C ASN A 73 -22.55 -11.70 -12.71
N PHE A 74 -21.73 -11.07 -13.56
CA PHE A 74 -21.18 -9.73 -13.30
C PHE A 74 -21.34 -8.79 -14.50
N ILE A 75 -21.41 -7.49 -14.22
CA ILE A 75 -20.99 -6.47 -15.18
C ILE A 75 -19.47 -6.44 -15.16
N VAL A 76 -18.80 -6.43 -16.31
CA VAL A 76 -17.34 -6.47 -16.39
C VAL A 76 -16.80 -5.14 -16.92
N PHE A 77 -15.83 -4.58 -16.19
CA PHE A 77 -15.07 -3.42 -16.62
C PHE A 77 -13.59 -3.64 -16.34
N SER A 78 -12.79 -3.63 -17.40
CA SER A 78 -11.34 -3.75 -17.37
C SER A 78 -10.69 -2.42 -17.68
N THR A 79 -9.70 -2.05 -16.87
CA THR A 79 -8.91 -0.83 -17.01
C THR A 79 -7.46 -1.05 -16.57
N THR A 80 -6.68 0.03 -16.57
CA THR A 80 -5.29 0.06 -16.12
C THR A 80 -5.14 0.81 -14.81
N ARG A 81 -4.08 0.52 -14.04
CA ARG A 81 -3.77 1.23 -12.78
C ARG A 81 -3.58 2.75 -12.94
N THR A 82 -3.27 3.20 -14.15
CA THR A 82 -3.12 4.62 -14.52
C THR A 82 -4.44 5.35 -14.70
N ASP A 83 -5.56 4.62 -14.81
CA ASP A 83 -6.89 5.23 -14.81
C ASP A 83 -7.18 5.85 -13.43
N THR A 84 -7.38 7.16 -13.42
CA THR A 84 -7.61 7.94 -12.19
C THR A 84 -8.98 7.63 -11.57
N SER A 85 -9.95 7.18 -12.37
CA SER A 85 -11.31 6.89 -11.90
C SER A 85 -11.38 5.73 -10.90
N VAL A 86 -10.36 4.85 -10.89
CA VAL A 86 -10.28 3.69 -9.99
C VAL A 86 -9.34 3.89 -8.80
N TRP A 87 -8.69 5.07 -8.69
CA TRP A 87 -7.70 5.32 -7.62
C TRP A 87 -8.27 5.19 -6.21
N GLN A 88 -9.49 5.66 -5.99
CA GLN A 88 -10.15 5.53 -4.69
C GLN A 88 -10.32 4.05 -4.31
N ALA A 89 -10.79 3.20 -5.24
CA ALA A 89 -10.93 1.77 -4.99
C ALA A 89 -9.57 1.11 -4.72
N VAL A 90 -8.55 1.45 -5.49
CA VAL A 90 -7.19 0.93 -5.28
C VAL A 90 -6.64 1.29 -3.91
N SER A 91 -6.82 2.54 -3.48
CA SER A 91 -6.33 3.02 -2.19
C SER A 91 -7.11 2.40 -1.02
N SER A 92 -8.45 2.49 -1.03
CA SER A 92 -9.31 2.03 0.06
C SER A 92 -9.17 0.53 0.33
N TYR A 93 -9.01 -0.28 -0.71
CA TYR A 93 -8.95 -1.75 -0.60
C TYR A 93 -7.52 -2.32 -0.67
N LYS A 94 -6.52 -1.44 -0.55
CA LYS A 94 -5.08 -1.77 -0.54
C LYS A 94 -4.66 -2.72 -1.67
N ILE A 95 -5.00 -2.35 -2.91
CA ILE A 95 -4.69 -3.15 -4.10
C ILE A 95 -3.23 -2.94 -4.51
N ASN A 96 -2.41 -3.98 -4.40
CA ASN A 96 -0.95 -3.95 -4.67
C ASN A 96 -0.43 -5.08 -5.58
N SER A 97 -1.30 -6.01 -6.00
CA SER A 97 -0.96 -7.18 -6.82
C SER A 97 -1.80 -7.18 -8.10
N PHE A 98 -1.14 -7.27 -9.25
CA PHE A 98 -1.75 -7.07 -10.56
C PHE A 98 -1.54 -8.27 -11.51
N PRO A 99 -2.44 -8.48 -12.49
CA PRO A 99 -3.76 -7.84 -12.55
C PRO A 99 -4.64 -8.24 -11.36
N THR A 100 -5.52 -7.35 -10.93
CA THR A 100 -6.45 -7.57 -9.81
C THR A 100 -7.86 -7.73 -10.34
N PHE A 101 -8.61 -8.69 -9.80
CA PHE A 101 -10.02 -8.90 -10.01
C PHE A 101 -10.75 -8.43 -8.77
N VAL A 102 -11.48 -7.30 -8.86
CA VAL A 102 -12.16 -6.66 -7.74
C VAL A 102 -13.66 -6.79 -7.95
N PHE A 103 -14.32 -7.56 -7.09
CA PHE A 103 -15.76 -7.77 -7.15
C PHE A 103 -16.46 -6.86 -6.16
N MET A 104 -17.42 -6.08 -6.65
CA MET A 104 -18.10 -5.06 -5.86
C MET A 104 -19.60 -4.96 -6.16
N HIS A 105 -20.36 -4.52 -5.18
CA HIS A 105 -21.76 -4.13 -5.36
C HIS A 105 -21.84 -2.80 -6.13
N ALA A 106 -23.03 -2.47 -6.62
CA ALA A 106 -23.26 -1.24 -7.40
C ALA A 106 -23.10 0.06 -6.57
N ASN A 107 -23.04 -0.05 -5.24
CA ASN A 107 -22.69 1.03 -4.30
C ASN A 107 -21.16 1.20 -4.10
N LYS A 108 -20.33 0.41 -4.82
CA LYS A 108 -18.86 0.35 -4.74
C LYS A 108 -18.28 -0.39 -3.54
N ASP A 109 -19.10 -1.05 -2.72
CA ASP A 109 -18.60 -1.92 -1.65
C ASP A 109 -17.97 -3.18 -2.26
N VAL A 110 -16.68 -3.40 -2.01
CA VAL A 110 -15.97 -4.62 -2.41
C VAL A 110 -16.30 -5.75 -1.44
N PHE A 111 -16.64 -6.91 -2.00
CA PHE A 111 -16.92 -8.14 -1.23
C PHE A 111 -15.91 -9.25 -1.53
N HIS A 112 -15.17 -9.18 -2.65
CA HIS A 112 -14.13 -10.14 -2.96
C HIS A 112 -13.03 -9.53 -3.83
N LYS A 113 -11.80 -10.03 -3.66
CA LYS A 113 -10.67 -9.71 -4.53
C LYS A 113 -9.79 -10.93 -4.75
N ASP A 114 -9.29 -11.07 -5.98
CA ASP A 114 -8.26 -12.03 -6.37
C ASP A 114 -7.27 -11.35 -7.33
N PHE A 115 -6.16 -11.99 -7.66
CA PHE A 115 -5.08 -11.39 -8.44
C PHE A 115 -4.33 -12.39 -9.34
N GLY A 116 -3.48 -11.86 -10.20
CA GLY A 116 -2.61 -12.60 -11.10
C GLY A 116 -3.32 -13.22 -12.31
N LEU A 117 -2.53 -13.73 -13.25
CA LEU A 117 -3.02 -14.47 -14.41
C LEU A 117 -2.66 -15.95 -14.28
N SER A 118 -3.47 -16.80 -14.89
CA SER A 118 -3.24 -18.24 -15.01
C SER A 118 -3.70 -18.74 -16.38
N ILE A 119 -2.94 -19.68 -16.94
CA ILE A 119 -3.35 -20.42 -18.14
C ILE A 119 -4.55 -21.33 -17.86
N SER A 120 -4.84 -21.62 -16.59
CA SER A 120 -5.86 -22.55 -16.18
C SER A 120 -7.22 -21.89 -15.98
N LYS A 121 -8.24 -22.35 -16.71
CA LYS A 121 -9.62 -21.86 -16.55
C LYS A 121 -10.17 -22.05 -15.13
N HIS A 122 -9.77 -23.11 -14.43
CA HIS A 122 -10.24 -23.43 -13.08
C HIS A 122 -9.97 -22.32 -12.06
N LYS A 123 -8.83 -21.61 -12.18
CA LYS A 123 -8.54 -20.46 -11.31
C LYS A 123 -9.71 -19.48 -11.37
N TYR A 124 -10.09 -19.10 -12.59
CA TYR A 124 -11.17 -18.14 -12.80
C TYR A 124 -12.53 -18.72 -12.42
N LEU A 125 -12.82 -19.99 -12.73
CA LEU A 125 -14.06 -20.63 -12.31
C LEU A 125 -14.22 -20.68 -10.78
N SER A 126 -13.15 -20.97 -10.05
CA SER A 126 -13.12 -20.99 -8.57
C SER A 126 -13.29 -19.57 -7.99
N MET A 127 -12.56 -18.60 -8.55
CA MET A 127 -12.71 -17.18 -8.22
C MET A 127 -14.15 -16.70 -8.42
N LEU A 128 -14.78 -17.04 -9.55
CA LEU A 128 -16.16 -16.66 -9.87
C LEU A 128 -17.17 -17.34 -8.94
N ALA A 129 -17.01 -18.63 -8.65
CA ALA A 129 -17.88 -19.34 -7.70
C ALA A 129 -17.82 -18.70 -6.30
N THR A 130 -16.63 -18.34 -5.86
CA THR A 130 -16.41 -17.63 -4.59
C THR A 130 -17.08 -16.26 -4.63
N ALA A 131 -16.85 -15.47 -5.68
CA ALA A 131 -17.46 -14.15 -5.84
C ALA A 131 -18.99 -14.20 -5.90
N THR A 132 -19.59 -15.15 -6.60
CA THR A 132 -21.06 -15.32 -6.67
C THR A 132 -21.66 -15.72 -5.32
N THR A 133 -20.90 -16.40 -4.46
CA THR A 133 -21.34 -16.71 -3.10
C THR A 133 -21.28 -15.45 -2.23
N LEU A 134 -20.15 -14.74 -2.26
CA LEU A 134 -19.91 -13.55 -1.45
C LEU A 134 -20.75 -12.34 -1.88
N SER A 135 -21.20 -12.28 -3.14
CA SER A 135 -22.08 -11.21 -3.61
C SER A 135 -23.45 -11.19 -2.93
N LYS A 136 -23.81 -12.26 -2.21
CA LYS A 136 -25.05 -12.37 -1.41
C LYS A 136 -24.86 -11.86 0.02
N GLU A 137 -23.63 -11.62 0.47
CA GLU A 137 -23.39 -11.03 1.78
C GLU A 137 -23.90 -9.58 1.83
N LYS A 138 -24.27 -9.11 3.03
CA LYS A 138 -24.68 -7.71 3.21
C LYS A 138 -23.49 -6.79 2.91
N PRO A 139 -23.66 -5.72 2.11
CA PRO A 139 -22.60 -4.76 1.85
C PRO A 139 -22.12 -4.05 3.13
N ILE A 140 -20.84 -3.64 3.16
CA ILE A 140 -20.24 -2.89 4.28
C ILE A 140 -21.09 -1.66 4.64
N SER A 141 -21.51 -0.88 3.65
CA SER A 141 -22.30 0.34 3.87
C SER A 141 -23.68 0.08 4.48
N ILE A 142 -24.25 -1.11 4.31
CA ILE A 142 -25.50 -1.51 4.96
C ILE A 142 -25.23 -1.88 6.43
N LEU A 143 -24.20 -2.68 6.68
CA LEU A 143 -23.77 -3.02 8.04
C LEU A 143 -23.36 -1.77 8.86
N GLU A 144 -22.73 -0.78 8.22
CA GLU A 144 -22.43 0.52 8.84
C GLU A 144 -23.70 1.26 9.26
N LYS A 145 -24.73 1.29 8.41
CA LYS A 145 -26.02 1.92 8.75
C LYS A 145 -26.73 1.20 9.89
N GLU A 146 -26.72 -0.13 9.87
CA GLU A 146 -27.30 -0.97 10.94
C GLU A 146 -26.57 -0.70 12.28
N TYR A 147 -25.25 -0.66 12.27
CA TYR A 147 -24.45 -0.28 13.44
C TYR A 147 -24.77 1.12 13.97
N LEU A 148 -24.95 2.10 13.09
CA LEU A 148 -25.29 3.47 13.50
C LEU A 148 -26.71 3.56 14.10
N ALA A 149 -27.62 2.69 13.66
CA ALA A 149 -28.98 2.60 14.20
C ALA A 149 -29.02 1.89 15.56
N ASP A 150 -28.21 0.85 15.75
CA ASP A 150 -28.06 0.14 17.03
C ASP A 150 -26.59 -0.19 17.32
N LYS A 151 -25.96 0.64 18.15
CA LYS A 151 -24.55 0.47 18.57
C LYS A 151 -24.35 -0.66 19.60
N SER A 152 -25.43 -1.18 20.16
CA SER A 152 -25.39 -2.27 21.14
C SER A 152 -25.37 -3.66 20.48
N ASP A 153 -25.75 -3.75 19.21
CA ASP A 153 -25.73 -4.99 18.44
C ASP A 153 -24.29 -5.44 18.12
N ASN A 154 -23.74 -6.20 19.07
CA ASN A 154 -22.37 -6.69 18.97
C ASN A 154 -22.20 -7.75 17.86
N TYR A 155 -23.28 -8.40 17.42
CA TYR A 155 -23.26 -9.39 16.36
C TYR A 155 -23.05 -8.73 14.99
N ASN A 156 -23.83 -7.70 14.69
CA ASN A 156 -23.66 -6.94 13.45
C ASN A 156 -22.36 -6.12 13.45
N LEU A 157 -21.95 -5.58 14.59
CA LEU A 157 -20.66 -4.89 14.73
C LEU A 157 -19.48 -5.84 14.45
N LYS A 158 -19.51 -7.07 14.97
CA LYS A 158 -18.48 -8.09 14.67
C LYS A 158 -18.42 -8.39 13.17
N LYS A 159 -19.57 -8.64 12.54
CA LYS A 159 -19.66 -8.89 11.09
C LYS A 159 -19.09 -7.73 10.26
N LEU A 160 -19.39 -6.49 10.64
CA LEU A 160 -18.88 -5.30 9.99
C LEU A 160 -17.34 -5.27 10.04
N ILE A 161 -16.76 -5.44 11.23
CA ILE A 161 -15.29 -5.45 11.41
C ILE A 161 -14.66 -6.62 10.63
N ASP A 162 -15.22 -7.82 10.68
CA ASP A 162 -14.73 -8.98 9.94
C ASP A 162 -14.69 -8.72 8.42
N LEU A 163 -15.78 -8.16 7.87
CA LEU A 163 -15.86 -7.84 6.44
C LEU A 163 -14.87 -6.74 6.04
N ARG A 164 -14.67 -5.74 6.90
CA ARG A 164 -13.64 -4.70 6.71
C ARG A 164 -12.23 -5.30 6.70
N LEU A 165 -11.91 -6.15 7.68
CA LEU A 165 -10.61 -6.83 7.78
C LEU A 165 -10.32 -7.71 6.56
N LYS A 166 -11.29 -8.52 6.12
CA LYS A 166 -11.19 -9.33 4.88
C LYS A 166 -10.88 -8.48 3.65
N ASN A 167 -11.39 -7.26 3.62
CA ASN A 167 -11.16 -6.29 2.54
C ASN A 167 -9.88 -5.45 2.72
N GLY A 168 -9.10 -5.67 3.78
CA GLY A 168 -7.86 -4.94 4.08
C GLY A 168 -8.09 -3.58 4.74
N ILE A 169 -9.32 -3.27 5.14
CA ILE A 169 -9.69 -2.04 5.85
C ILE A 169 -9.35 -2.24 7.32
N THR A 170 -8.35 -1.51 7.81
CA THR A 170 -7.77 -1.70 9.15
C THR A 170 -8.09 -0.58 10.12
N ASN A 171 -8.80 0.47 9.71
CA ASN A 171 -9.16 1.62 10.56
C ASN A 171 -10.39 1.35 11.44
N ASN A 172 -10.39 0.23 12.16
CA ASN A 172 -11.55 -0.24 12.93
C ASN A 172 -11.51 0.15 14.41
N ALA A 173 -10.57 1.01 14.85
CA ALA A 173 -10.39 1.33 16.26
C ALA A 173 -11.67 1.82 16.95
N GLU A 174 -12.40 2.78 16.35
CA GLU A 174 -13.66 3.26 16.95
C GLU A 174 -14.72 2.15 17.07
N LEU A 175 -14.79 1.25 16.08
CA LEU A 175 -15.70 0.10 16.08
C LEU A 175 -15.32 -0.94 17.14
N ILE A 176 -14.02 -1.24 17.29
CA ILE A 176 -13.57 -2.25 18.25
C ILE A 176 -13.60 -1.73 19.69
N GLU A 177 -13.46 -0.42 19.92
CA GLU A 177 -13.72 0.18 21.24
C GLU A 177 -15.19 -0.04 21.65
N GLN A 178 -16.14 0.20 20.73
CA GLN A 178 -17.55 -0.08 21.00
C GLN A 178 -17.81 -1.57 21.23
N PHE A 179 -17.23 -2.44 20.39
CA PHE A 179 -17.37 -3.89 20.52
C PHE A 179 -16.89 -4.38 21.88
N ALA A 180 -15.70 -3.95 22.32
CA ALA A 180 -15.13 -4.33 23.60
C ALA A 180 -15.93 -3.77 24.79
N SER A 181 -16.52 -2.58 24.66
CA SER A 181 -17.37 -1.99 25.71
C SER A 181 -18.66 -2.76 25.97
N ASN A 182 -19.14 -3.52 24.98
CA ASN A 182 -20.33 -4.36 25.08
C ASN A 182 -20.03 -5.75 25.68
N LEU A 183 -18.75 -6.08 25.96
CA LEU A 183 -18.34 -7.37 26.51
C LEU A 183 -18.27 -7.39 28.04
N LYS A 184 -18.39 -8.58 28.61
CA LYS A 184 -18.15 -8.83 30.04
C LYS A 184 -16.67 -9.09 30.27
N ILE A 185 -16.19 -8.85 31.50
CA ILE A 185 -14.77 -9.06 31.84
C ILE A 185 -14.30 -10.50 31.60
N GLY A 186 -15.20 -11.48 31.75
CA GLY A 186 -14.91 -12.89 31.49
C GLY A 186 -14.61 -13.21 30.03
N ASP A 187 -15.15 -12.42 29.08
CA ASP A 187 -14.98 -12.65 27.64
C ASP A 187 -13.54 -12.39 27.19
N PHE A 188 -12.77 -11.58 27.94
CA PHE A 188 -11.34 -11.34 27.67
C PHE A 188 -10.42 -12.50 28.08
N ASN A 189 -10.98 -13.59 28.62
CA ASN A 189 -10.27 -14.85 28.81
C ASN A 189 -10.36 -15.78 27.59
N ASP A 190 -11.17 -15.43 26.58
CA ASP A 190 -11.27 -16.20 25.34
C ASP A 190 -10.20 -15.77 24.31
N TYR A 191 -9.48 -16.75 23.77
CA TYR A 191 -8.40 -16.51 22.81
C TYR A 191 -8.92 -15.83 21.53
N GLN A 192 -10.05 -16.29 20.99
CA GLN A 192 -10.57 -15.76 19.72
C GLN A 192 -11.09 -14.33 19.87
N THR A 193 -11.67 -14.01 21.01
CA THR A 193 -12.13 -12.67 21.35
C THR A 193 -10.97 -11.68 21.45
N VAL A 194 -9.92 -12.03 22.20
CA VAL A 194 -8.71 -11.19 22.30
C VAL A 194 -8.01 -11.06 20.95
N LEU A 195 -7.88 -12.16 20.20
CA LEU A 195 -7.29 -12.16 18.86
C LEU A 195 -8.06 -11.23 17.91
N PHE A 196 -9.39 -11.31 17.91
CA PHE A 196 -10.25 -10.46 17.08
C PHE A 196 -10.07 -8.98 17.43
N ILE A 197 -10.01 -8.64 18.73
CA ILE A 197 -9.76 -7.27 19.17
C ILE A 197 -8.41 -6.78 18.63
N LEU A 198 -7.32 -7.53 18.85
CA LEU A 198 -5.99 -7.13 18.39
C LEU A 198 -5.89 -7.02 16.86
N GLN A 199 -6.58 -7.89 16.11
CA GLN A 199 -6.66 -7.84 14.65
C GLN A 199 -7.41 -6.61 14.13
N ALA A 200 -8.48 -6.21 14.81
CA ALA A 200 -9.23 -5.00 14.45
C ALA A 200 -8.41 -3.71 14.68
N GLY A 201 -7.37 -3.78 15.52
CA GLY A 201 -6.45 -2.68 15.77
C GLY A 201 -7.07 -1.60 16.67
N PRO A 202 -7.27 -1.85 17.98
CA PRO A 202 -7.74 -0.84 18.93
C PRO A 202 -6.79 0.36 19.00
N PHE A 203 -7.18 1.40 19.71
CA PHE A 203 -6.22 2.44 20.08
C PHE A 203 -5.26 1.90 21.13
N ALA A 204 -3.96 2.18 21.01
CA ALA A 204 -2.94 1.71 21.94
C ALA A 204 -3.15 2.25 23.38
N ASP A 205 -3.81 3.40 23.50
CA ASP A 205 -4.25 4.01 24.77
C ASP A 205 -5.75 3.81 25.06
N GLY A 206 -6.43 3.02 24.22
CA GLY A 206 -7.86 2.74 24.28
C GLY A 206 -8.26 1.71 25.32
N THR A 207 -9.57 1.60 25.56
CA THR A 207 -10.14 0.67 26.53
C THR A 207 -10.10 -0.75 25.99
N ALA A 208 -10.40 -0.96 24.70
CA ALA A 208 -10.32 -2.28 24.07
C ALA A 208 -8.91 -2.88 24.18
N TYR A 209 -7.87 -2.07 23.95
CA TYR A 209 -6.49 -2.51 24.13
C TYR A 209 -6.19 -2.87 25.59
N ARG A 210 -6.55 -2.01 26.55
CA ARG A 210 -6.37 -2.33 27.98
C ARG A 210 -7.07 -3.62 28.39
N LEU A 211 -8.32 -3.81 27.95
CA LEU A 211 -9.12 -4.99 28.28
C LEU A 211 -8.53 -6.28 27.68
N ALA A 212 -8.04 -6.23 26.43
CA ALA A 212 -7.33 -7.34 25.79
C ALA A 212 -6.11 -7.83 26.61
N TYR A 213 -5.43 -6.91 27.31
CA TYR A 213 -4.24 -7.20 28.12
C TYR A 213 -4.55 -7.49 29.60
N THR A 214 -5.83 -7.57 30.00
CA THR A 214 -6.21 -7.96 31.38
C THR A 214 -5.75 -9.37 31.72
N ASN A 215 -5.88 -10.30 30.77
CA ASN A 215 -5.29 -11.63 30.85
C ASN A 215 -4.05 -11.75 29.95
N LYS A 216 -2.89 -11.39 30.51
CA LYS A 216 -1.61 -11.42 29.79
C LYS A 216 -1.26 -12.80 29.22
N LYS A 217 -1.68 -13.90 29.85
CA LYS A 217 -1.38 -15.26 29.36
C LYS A 217 -2.00 -15.51 27.98
N ILE A 218 -3.23 -15.02 27.75
CA ILE A 218 -3.91 -15.14 26.46
C ILE A 218 -3.20 -14.30 25.41
N THR A 219 -2.88 -13.04 25.73
CA THR A 219 -2.17 -12.16 24.79
C THR A 219 -0.77 -12.71 24.46
N ASP A 220 -0.01 -13.19 25.45
CA ASP A 220 1.29 -13.83 25.24
C ASP A 220 1.17 -15.08 24.38
N SER A 221 0.12 -15.88 24.56
CA SER A 221 -0.17 -17.04 23.72
C SER A 221 -0.36 -16.61 22.27
N ILE A 222 -1.23 -15.63 22.00
CA ILE A 222 -1.48 -15.09 20.65
C ILE A 222 -0.16 -14.66 19.98
N TYR A 223 0.68 -13.91 20.68
CA TYR A 223 1.96 -13.45 20.11
C TYR A 223 3.01 -14.57 19.99
N LYS A 224 2.83 -15.73 20.61
CA LYS A 224 3.69 -16.91 20.45
C LYS A 224 3.21 -17.85 19.34
N THR A 225 1.90 -17.98 19.15
CA THR A 225 1.29 -18.99 18.26
C THR A 225 0.94 -18.45 16.88
N GLU A 226 0.52 -17.19 16.76
CA GLU A 226 0.10 -16.65 15.46
C GLU A 226 1.28 -16.46 14.49
N PRO A 227 1.07 -16.66 13.18
CA PRO A 227 2.09 -16.41 12.16
C PRO A 227 2.72 -15.03 12.28
N LEU A 228 4.03 -14.92 12.01
CA LEU A 228 4.77 -13.66 12.13
C LEU A 228 4.10 -12.51 11.38
N GLN A 229 3.64 -12.73 10.14
CA GLN A 229 2.98 -11.69 9.35
C GLN A 229 1.70 -11.18 10.04
N LYS A 230 0.88 -12.08 10.59
CA LYS A 230 -0.34 -11.70 11.31
C LYS A 230 -0.03 -10.84 12.55
N ARG A 231 1.04 -11.18 13.28
CA ARG A 231 1.52 -10.39 14.44
C ARG A 231 2.00 -9.00 14.03
N ILE A 232 2.71 -8.90 12.90
CA ILE A 232 3.13 -7.63 12.30
C ILE A 232 1.90 -6.80 11.91
N ASP A 233 0.90 -7.42 11.27
CA ASP A 233 -0.32 -6.74 10.83
C ASP A 233 -1.15 -6.21 12.00
N MET A 234 -1.31 -6.99 13.08
CA MET A 234 -1.96 -6.54 14.32
C MET A 234 -1.27 -5.30 14.90
N ASN A 235 0.05 -5.38 15.08
CA ASN A 235 0.83 -4.26 15.63
C ASN A 235 0.74 -3.01 14.75
N ASN A 236 0.85 -3.18 13.42
CA ASN A 236 0.73 -2.08 12.47
C ASN A 236 -0.67 -1.45 12.52
N ALA A 237 -1.74 -2.25 12.61
CA ALA A 237 -3.10 -1.73 12.70
C ALA A 237 -3.29 -0.87 13.96
N ILE A 238 -2.84 -1.35 15.13
CA ILE A 238 -2.92 -0.59 16.39
C ILE A 238 -2.12 0.71 16.31
N ILE A 239 -0.87 0.66 15.83
CA ILE A 239 -0.01 1.85 15.69
C ILE A 239 -0.65 2.87 14.75
N GLN A 240 -1.09 2.44 13.55
CA GLN A 240 -1.62 3.33 12.53
C GLN A 240 -2.96 3.94 12.95
N ASN A 241 -3.84 3.17 13.58
CA ASN A 241 -5.12 3.68 14.05
C ASN A 241 -4.93 4.71 15.16
N THR A 242 -4.02 4.43 16.10
CA THR A 242 -3.67 5.35 17.19
C THR A 242 -3.08 6.65 16.64
N LEU A 243 -2.11 6.55 15.73
CA LEU A 243 -1.46 7.72 15.13
C LEU A 243 -2.43 8.54 14.27
N SER A 244 -3.28 7.87 13.48
CA SER A 244 -4.29 8.54 12.64
C SER A 244 -5.30 9.30 13.50
N ASN A 245 -5.76 8.70 14.60
CA ASN A 245 -6.66 9.39 15.53
C ASN A 245 -5.96 10.53 16.28
N ALA A 246 -4.69 10.34 16.67
CA ALA A 246 -3.90 11.40 17.26
C ALA A 246 -3.81 12.62 16.32
N ILE A 247 -3.58 12.41 15.02
CA ILE A 247 -3.54 13.48 14.01
C ILE A 247 -4.93 14.13 13.87
N LYS A 248 -5.98 13.34 13.71
CA LYS A 248 -7.38 13.81 13.60
C LYS A 248 -7.78 14.70 14.77
N THR A 249 -7.35 14.33 15.98
CA THR A 249 -7.71 15.01 17.24
C THR A 249 -6.65 15.98 17.76
N LYS A 250 -5.50 16.09 17.07
CA LYS A 250 -4.30 16.83 17.52
C LYS A 250 -3.87 16.46 18.95
N ASN A 251 -3.93 15.16 19.28
CA ASN A 251 -3.59 14.65 20.61
C ASN A 251 -2.16 14.09 20.66
N ILE A 252 -1.24 14.88 21.24
CA ILE A 252 0.18 14.49 21.36
C ILE A 252 0.40 13.28 22.26
N ARG A 253 -0.40 13.10 23.32
CA ARG A 253 -0.26 11.94 24.22
C ARG A 253 -0.60 10.65 23.49
N GLN A 254 -1.63 10.69 22.65
CA GLN A 254 -2.00 9.54 21.83
C GLN A 254 -0.95 9.25 20.74
N ALA A 255 -0.34 10.28 20.14
CA ALA A 255 0.79 10.10 19.24
C ALA A 255 1.98 9.44 19.94
N GLN A 256 2.27 9.84 21.19
CA GLN A 256 3.29 9.20 22.02
C GLN A 256 2.96 7.74 22.32
N SER A 257 1.69 7.39 22.57
CA SER A 257 1.25 6.00 22.73
C SER A 257 1.54 5.16 21.48
N ALA A 258 1.27 5.68 20.28
CA ALA A 258 1.62 5.02 19.02
C ALA A 258 3.15 4.85 18.86
N ALA A 259 3.92 5.89 19.20
CA ALA A 259 5.39 5.85 19.14
C ALA A 259 5.99 4.86 20.15
N ASN A 260 5.46 4.81 21.38
CA ASN A 260 5.89 3.87 22.41
C ASN A 260 5.63 2.41 21.99
N MET A 261 4.45 2.14 21.43
CA MET A 261 4.15 0.82 20.88
C MET A 261 5.08 0.48 19.70
N THR A 262 5.39 1.44 18.83
CA THR A 262 6.34 1.23 17.73
C THR A 262 7.72 0.82 18.24
N ARG A 263 8.16 1.42 19.36
CA ARG A 263 9.44 1.07 20.00
C ARG A 263 9.42 -0.37 20.52
N SER A 264 8.33 -0.82 21.13
CA SER A 264 8.23 -2.15 21.75
C SER A 264 8.08 -3.30 20.75
N THR A 265 7.58 -3.04 19.54
CA THR A 265 7.30 -4.09 18.54
C THR A 265 8.52 -4.54 17.73
N ASN A 266 9.64 -3.81 17.81
CA ASN A 266 10.89 -4.12 17.09
C ASN A 266 11.82 -5.10 17.83
N GLY A 267 11.35 -5.71 18.92
CA GLY A 267 12.08 -6.72 19.69
C GLY A 267 13.44 -6.20 20.18
N ASN A 268 14.50 -6.98 19.98
CA ASN A 268 15.85 -6.63 20.42
C ASN A 268 16.53 -5.56 19.54
N ASN A 269 15.90 -5.13 18.43
CA ASN A 269 16.46 -4.08 17.58
C ASN A 269 16.04 -2.69 18.08
N TYR A 270 16.52 -2.34 19.26
CA TYR A 270 16.18 -1.09 19.93
C TYR A 270 16.43 0.12 19.03
N ARG A 271 17.57 0.19 18.34
CA ARG A 271 17.92 1.32 17.46
C ARG A 271 16.87 1.55 16.37
N VAL A 272 16.40 0.48 15.71
CA VAL A 272 15.34 0.58 14.70
C VAL A 272 13.99 0.94 15.34
N GLY A 273 13.68 0.38 16.51
CA GLY A 273 12.48 0.73 17.28
C GLY A 273 12.41 2.22 17.64
N TYR A 274 13.52 2.78 18.15
CA TYR A 274 13.64 4.21 18.46
C TYR A 274 13.51 5.07 17.19
N LYS A 275 14.24 4.71 16.12
CA LYS A 275 14.15 5.43 14.84
C LYS A 275 12.70 5.47 14.33
N ASN A 276 12.01 4.34 14.30
CA ASN A 276 10.62 4.28 13.82
C ASN A 276 9.65 5.05 14.72
N ALA A 277 9.85 4.99 16.04
CA ALA A 277 9.04 5.75 17.00
C ALA A 277 9.22 7.27 16.83
N GLU A 278 10.46 7.74 16.65
CA GLU A 278 10.73 9.15 16.38
C GLU A 278 10.16 9.58 15.02
N ASN A 279 10.24 8.73 13.99
CA ASN A 279 9.63 9.00 12.69
C ASN A 279 8.11 9.17 12.78
N ASN A 280 7.42 8.36 13.60
CA ASN A 280 5.99 8.55 13.86
C ASN A 280 5.68 9.90 14.51
N MET A 281 6.55 10.37 15.42
CA MET A 281 6.39 11.69 16.03
C MET A 281 6.64 12.82 15.01
N LEU A 282 7.63 12.68 14.12
CA LEU A 282 7.84 13.63 13.02
C LEU A 282 6.62 13.71 12.10
N PHE A 283 6.07 12.55 11.74
CA PHE A 283 4.86 12.48 10.93
C PHE A 283 3.70 13.19 11.63
N TYR A 284 3.47 12.92 12.92
CA TYR A 284 2.46 13.62 13.71
C TYR A 284 2.65 15.14 13.68
N PHE A 285 3.84 15.65 14.05
CA PHE A 285 4.10 17.10 14.08
C PHE A 285 3.92 17.74 12.71
N LYS A 286 4.38 17.08 11.63
CA LYS A 286 4.16 17.55 10.26
C LYS A 286 2.67 17.61 9.92
N SER A 287 1.92 16.55 10.21
CA SER A 287 0.49 16.45 9.88
C SER A 287 -0.38 17.46 10.64
N VAL A 288 -0.07 17.77 11.90
CA VAL A 288 -0.79 18.78 12.69
C VAL A 288 -0.26 20.20 12.49
N LYS A 289 0.75 20.38 11.63
CA LYS A 289 1.45 21.64 11.34
C LYS A 289 2.11 22.29 12.56
N ASP A 290 2.58 21.47 13.51
CA ASP A 290 3.39 21.92 14.63
C ASP A 290 4.85 22.06 14.19
N THR A 291 5.15 23.20 13.54
CA THR A 291 6.46 23.46 12.94
C THR A 291 7.57 23.58 13.99
N GLY A 292 7.27 24.09 15.18
CA GLY A 292 8.24 24.23 16.27
C GLY A 292 8.77 22.87 16.73
N ASN A 293 7.87 21.95 17.09
CA ASN A 293 8.28 20.60 17.47
C ASN A 293 8.82 19.82 16.27
N TYR A 294 8.26 20.00 15.07
CA TYR A 294 8.74 19.32 13.88
C TYR A 294 10.22 19.64 13.62
N ILE A 295 10.60 20.92 13.56
CA ILE A 295 11.98 21.31 13.22
C ILE A 295 12.97 20.77 14.24
N GLN A 296 12.71 20.95 15.53
CA GLN A 296 13.61 20.48 16.60
C GLN A 296 13.82 18.97 16.54
N ASN A 297 12.74 18.19 16.38
CA ASN A 297 12.84 16.74 16.30
C ASN A 297 13.44 16.28 14.98
N ALA A 298 13.16 16.96 13.85
CA ALA A 298 13.69 16.60 12.54
C ALA A 298 15.22 16.74 12.54
N ILE A 299 15.74 17.84 13.10
CA ILE A 299 17.19 18.05 13.19
C ILE A 299 17.87 16.92 13.94
N ARG A 300 17.37 16.57 15.14
CA ARG A 300 17.90 15.45 15.91
C ARG A 300 17.83 14.13 15.14
N TYR A 301 16.69 13.86 14.50
CA TYR A 301 16.43 12.62 13.80
C TYR A 301 17.35 12.41 12.59
N TYR A 302 17.44 13.39 11.69
CA TYR A 302 18.26 13.26 10.48
C TYR A 302 19.75 13.23 10.81
N ASP A 303 20.20 14.05 11.77
CA ASP A 303 21.60 14.05 12.20
C ASP A 303 21.98 12.69 12.85
N ALA A 304 21.12 12.15 13.72
CA ALA A 304 21.40 10.89 14.42
C ALA A 304 21.36 9.65 13.51
N TYR A 305 20.40 9.59 12.56
CA TYR A 305 20.12 8.36 11.81
C TYR A 305 20.58 8.35 10.37
N TYR A 306 20.86 9.51 9.76
CA TYR A 306 21.19 9.61 8.34
C TYR A 306 22.52 10.29 8.06
N MET A 307 22.96 11.26 8.88
CA MET A 307 24.22 11.98 8.64
C MET A 307 25.46 11.22 9.12
N ASN A 308 25.34 10.40 10.16
CA ASN A 308 26.47 9.70 10.79
C ASN A 308 26.80 8.33 10.15
N ILE A 309 26.52 8.13 8.86
CA ILE A 309 26.77 6.86 8.16
C ILE A 309 27.52 7.12 6.84
N SER A 310 28.55 6.32 6.56
CA SER A 310 29.34 6.44 5.33
C SER A 310 28.53 6.03 4.08
N ALA A 311 28.89 6.58 2.93
CA ALA A 311 28.22 6.27 1.66
C ALA A 311 28.30 4.77 1.32
N ASP A 312 29.43 4.12 1.57
CA ASP A 312 29.60 2.67 1.35
C ASP A 312 28.68 1.84 2.26
N SER A 313 28.56 2.24 3.53
CA SER A 313 27.66 1.56 4.47
C SER A 313 26.19 1.71 4.04
N ILE A 314 25.81 2.92 3.60
CA ILE A 314 24.48 3.19 3.04
C ILE A 314 24.19 2.28 1.84
N LYS A 315 25.11 2.22 0.88
CA LYS A 315 24.99 1.37 -0.31
C LYS A 315 24.76 -0.10 0.05
N ASN A 316 25.53 -0.63 1.00
CA ASN A 316 25.38 -2.01 1.47
C ASN A 316 24.03 -2.25 2.16
N ILE A 317 23.56 -1.30 2.98
CA ILE A 317 22.25 -1.38 3.62
C ILE A 317 21.13 -1.39 2.58
N GLU A 318 21.18 -0.51 1.60
CA GLU A 318 20.15 -0.40 0.54
C GLU A 318 20.12 -1.64 -0.35
N VAL A 319 21.28 -2.22 -0.68
CA VAL A 319 21.34 -3.51 -1.41
C VAL A 319 20.64 -4.61 -0.61
N LYS A 320 20.93 -4.71 0.71
CA LYS A 320 20.28 -5.70 1.57
C LYS A 320 18.77 -5.47 1.69
N GLN A 321 18.33 -4.21 1.83
CA GLN A 321 16.91 -3.87 1.87
C GLN A 321 16.20 -4.21 0.56
N ARG A 322 16.83 -3.93 -0.58
CA ARG A 322 16.31 -4.28 -1.90
C ARG A 322 16.16 -5.80 -2.05
N GLN A 323 17.17 -6.56 -1.64
CA GLN A 323 17.12 -8.02 -1.66
C GLN A 323 15.98 -8.56 -0.80
N LEU A 324 15.82 -8.06 0.43
CA LEU A 324 14.71 -8.43 1.31
C LEU A 324 13.34 -8.04 0.74
N ALA A 325 13.23 -6.89 0.07
CA ALA A 325 11.99 -6.47 -0.58
C ALA A 325 11.63 -7.41 -1.74
N ILE A 326 12.63 -7.82 -2.55
CA ILE A 326 12.45 -8.80 -3.61
C ILE A 326 12.00 -10.14 -3.01
N GLU A 327 12.66 -10.62 -1.95
CA GLU A 327 12.30 -11.87 -1.28
C GLU A 327 10.87 -11.84 -0.72
N LYS A 328 10.47 -10.74 -0.06
CA LYS A 328 9.10 -10.54 0.43
C LYS A 328 8.06 -10.43 -0.67
N SER A 329 8.45 -9.96 -1.85
CA SER A 329 7.56 -9.84 -3.01
C SER A 329 7.33 -11.16 -3.74
N LYS A 330 8.10 -12.21 -3.41
CA LYS A 330 7.90 -13.55 -3.98
C LYS A 330 6.52 -14.08 -3.56
N PRO A 331 5.75 -14.70 -4.47
CA PRO A 331 4.47 -15.30 -4.12
C PRO A 331 4.61 -16.29 -2.95
N SER A 332 3.86 -16.07 -1.88
CA SER A 332 3.73 -17.06 -0.81
C SER A 332 2.76 -18.16 -1.25
N LEU A 333 2.96 -19.38 -0.74
CA LEU A 333 1.99 -20.46 -0.93
C LEU A 333 0.61 -20.06 -0.37
N PRO A 334 -0.49 -20.56 -0.96
CA PRO A 334 -1.82 -20.39 -0.39
C PRO A 334 -1.86 -20.89 1.06
N ALA A 335 -2.60 -20.20 1.93
CA ALA A 335 -2.81 -20.63 3.30
C ALA A 335 -3.47 -22.03 3.32
N GLY A 336 -2.87 -22.97 4.06
CA GLY A 336 -3.33 -24.36 4.13
C GLY A 336 -2.80 -25.30 3.04
N ALA A 337 -1.91 -24.83 2.15
CA ALA A 337 -1.24 -25.70 1.19
C ALA A 337 -0.18 -26.58 1.88
N ASN A 338 -0.33 -27.90 1.79
CA ASN A 338 0.69 -28.85 2.22
C ASN A 338 1.79 -28.92 1.15
N THR A 339 3.04 -28.74 1.56
CA THR A 339 4.20 -28.96 0.69
C THR A 339 4.67 -30.41 0.82
N VAL A 340 4.89 -31.07 -0.31
CA VAL A 340 5.52 -32.39 -0.35
C VAL A 340 6.98 -32.26 -0.80
N SER A 341 7.85 -33.17 -0.33
CA SER A 341 9.23 -33.22 -0.82
C SER A 341 9.25 -33.53 -2.32
N LYS A 342 10.34 -33.16 -3.02
CA LYS A 342 10.50 -33.49 -4.44
C LYS A 342 10.38 -35.00 -4.68
N ASN A 343 10.96 -35.82 -3.80
CA ASN A 343 10.87 -37.28 -3.91
C ASN A 343 9.42 -37.78 -3.78
N THR A 344 8.65 -37.22 -2.84
CA THR A 344 7.22 -37.53 -2.69
C THR A 344 6.42 -37.09 -3.92
N LEU A 345 6.72 -35.92 -4.48
CA LEU A 345 6.11 -35.44 -5.73
C LEU A 345 6.42 -36.39 -6.90
N ASP A 346 7.68 -36.80 -7.06
CA ASP A 346 8.12 -37.72 -8.12
C ASP A 346 7.45 -39.11 -7.98
N SER A 347 7.28 -39.60 -6.75
CA SER A 347 6.53 -40.82 -6.47
C SER A 347 5.04 -40.69 -6.80
N LEU A 348 4.40 -39.56 -6.45
CA LEU A 348 3.00 -39.29 -6.80
C LEU A 348 2.81 -39.17 -8.33
N LEU A 349 3.75 -38.53 -9.01
CA LEU A 349 3.78 -38.41 -10.48
C LEU A 349 3.91 -39.78 -11.16
N LYS A 350 4.74 -40.69 -10.59
CA LYS A 350 4.86 -42.06 -11.10
C LYS A 350 3.61 -42.90 -10.83
N ALA A 351 3.02 -42.77 -9.65
CA ALA A 351 1.88 -43.57 -9.24
C ALA A 351 0.57 -43.17 -9.94
N ASN A 352 0.38 -41.88 -10.22
CA ASN A 352 -0.80 -41.39 -10.91
C ASN A 352 -0.48 -40.11 -11.72
N PRO A 353 0.05 -40.26 -12.95
CA PRO A 353 0.47 -39.13 -13.80
C PRO A 353 -0.66 -38.13 -14.07
N ASN A 354 -1.91 -38.59 -14.06
CA ASN A 354 -3.10 -37.78 -14.35
C ASN A 354 -3.66 -37.04 -13.12
N SER A 355 -3.16 -37.34 -11.92
CA SER A 355 -3.59 -36.68 -10.68
C SER A 355 -2.86 -35.37 -10.39
N VAL A 356 -1.80 -35.08 -11.13
CA VAL A 356 -1.00 -33.88 -10.94
C VAL A 356 -1.41 -32.81 -11.94
N ARG A 357 -1.71 -31.63 -11.40
CA ARG A 357 -2.01 -30.45 -12.19
C ARG A 357 -0.91 -29.41 -11.99
N THR A 358 -0.25 -29.06 -13.08
CA THR A 358 0.66 -27.91 -13.11
C THR A 358 -0.15 -26.64 -13.35
N GLU A 359 -0.01 -25.66 -12.45
CA GLU A 359 -0.56 -24.33 -12.63
C GLU A 359 0.56 -23.29 -12.65
N THR A 360 0.67 -22.55 -13.77
CA THR A 360 1.55 -21.40 -13.87
C THR A 360 0.75 -20.14 -13.55
N ARG A 361 1.14 -19.44 -12.47
CA ARG A 361 0.56 -18.14 -12.09
C ARG A 361 1.58 -17.03 -12.27
N VAL A 362 1.18 -15.96 -12.94
CA VAL A 362 1.98 -14.73 -13.06
C VAL A 362 1.34 -13.64 -12.21
N VAL A 363 2.10 -13.05 -11.30
CA VAL A 363 1.66 -11.92 -10.46
C VAL A 363 2.70 -10.82 -10.56
N SER A 364 2.25 -9.61 -10.85
CA SER A 364 3.08 -8.41 -10.75
C SER A 364 2.76 -7.69 -9.43
N THR A 365 3.73 -7.63 -8.52
CA THR A 365 3.60 -6.90 -7.26
C THR A 365 4.33 -5.57 -7.34
N ILE A 366 3.77 -4.52 -6.74
CA ILE A 366 4.51 -3.27 -6.57
C ILE A 366 5.46 -3.45 -5.38
N ALA A 367 6.76 -3.57 -5.67
CA ALA A 367 7.78 -3.45 -4.65
C ALA A 367 7.99 -1.97 -4.33
N ASN A 368 7.53 -1.53 -3.16
CA ASN A 368 7.83 -0.19 -2.67
C ASN A 368 9.33 -0.08 -2.35
N MET A 369 10.10 0.41 -3.30
CA MET A 369 11.55 0.65 -3.17
C MET A 369 11.86 2.07 -2.63
N SER A 370 10.89 2.75 -2.01
CA SER A 370 10.90 4.23 -1.91
C SER A 370 11.81 4.85 -0.87
N ASN A 371 12.57 4.09 -0.07
CA ASN A 371 13.28 4.65 1.07
C ASN A 371 14.79 4.53 0.89
N SER A 372 15.34 5.14 -0.17
CA SER A 372 16.77 5.39 -0.23
C SER A 372 17.16 6.46 0.78
N TYR A 373 18.35 6.36 1.35
CA TYR A 373 18.89 7.34 2.30
C TYR A 373 18.93 8.75 1.69
N ALA A 374 19.26 8.84 0.41
CA ALA A 374 19.26 10.10 -0.32
C ALA A 374 17.85 10.72 -0.35
N ASN A 375 16.82 9.94 -0.68
CA ASN A 375 15.44 10.43 -0.73
C ASN A 375 14.95 10.89 0.65
N GLU A 376 15.30 10.15 1.71
CA GLU A 376 14.94 10.50 3.09
C GLU A 376 15.57 11.82 3.53
N LEU A 377 16.87 12.02 3.26
CA LEU A 377 17.58 13.26 3.55
C LEU A 377 17.00 14.45 2.76
N ASN A 378 16.74 14.26 1.46
CA ASN A 378 16.14 15.31 0.65
C ASN A 378 14.71 15.64 1.10
N SER A 379 13.91 14.63 1.45
CA SER A 379 12.56 14.82 1.98
C SER A 379 12.56 15.57 3.30
N GLY A 380 13.57 15.32 4.16
CA GLY A 380 13.80 16.08 5.39
C GLY A 380 14.12 17.54 5.10
N ALA A 381 15.05 17.78 4.17
CA ALA A 381 15.44 19.12 3.74
C ALA A 381 14.26 19.92 3.16
N TRP A 382 13.49 19.30 2.25
CA TRP A 382 12.27 19.87 1.70
C TRP A 382 11.23 20.16 2.78
N SER A 383 11.04 19.24 3.73
CA SER A 383 10.07 19.45 4.81
C SER A 383 10.45 20.63 5.71
N ILE A 384 11.75 20.90 5.94
CA ILE A 384 12.20 22.12 6.62
C ILE A 384 11.82 23.36 5.79
N TYR A 385 12.04 23.34 4.47
CA TYR A 385 11.58 24.41 3.58
C TYR A 385 10.05 24.61 3.64
N GLU A 386 9.25 23.54 3.66
CA GLU A 386 7.79 23.62 3.76
C GLU A 386 7.30 24.26 5.07
N THR A 387 8.09 24.21 6.14
CA THR A 387 7.70 24.87 7.41
C THR A 387 7.62 26.39 7.32
N GLY A 388 8.20 27.00 6.28
CA GLY A 388 8.30 28.46 6.17
C GLY A 388 9.36 29.09 7.09
N THR A 389 10.18 28.30 7.80
CA THR A 389 11.22 28.83 8.70
C THR A 389 12.16 29.79 7.96
N LYS A 390 12.47 30.93 8.59
CA LYS A 390 13.50 31.89 8.18
C LYS A 390 14.75 31.82 9.05
N ASN A 391 14.78 30.92 10.03
CA ASN A 391 15.93 30.73 10.89
C ASN A 391 17.09 30.15 10.07
N ILE A 392 18.19 30.91 9.99
CA ILE A 392 19.36 30.58 9.19
C ILE A 392 19.96 29.22 9.60
N ASN A 393 20.05 28.92 10.90
CA ASN A 393 20.63 27.67 11.38
C ASN A 393 19.79 26.45 10.96
N HIS A 394 18.46 26.57 10.99
CA HIS A 394 17.58 25.50 10.52
C HIS A 394 17.71 25.27 9.01
N LEU A 395 17.80 26.36 8.23
CA LEU A 395 17.97 26.29 6.78
C LEU A 395 19.34 25.72 6.39
N LEU A 396 20.41 26.10 7.10
CA LEU A 396 21.74 25.55 6.88
C LEU A 396 21.79 24.04 7.17
N LYS A 397 21.08 23.56 8.21
CA LYS A 397 20.93 22.10 8.44
C LYS A 397 20.24 21.41 7.27
N ALA A 398 19.14 21.98 6.76
CA ALA A 398 18.46 21.44 5.59
C ALA A 398 19.35 21.44 4.33
N VAL A 399 20.16 22.50 4.13
CA VAL A 399 21.16 22.55 3.04
C VAL A 399 22.15 21.40 3.19
N THR A 400 22.70 21.16 4.38
CA THR A 400 23.62 20.04 4.62
C THR A 400 22.98 18.69 4.26
N TRP A 401 21.73 18.44 4.65
CA TRP A 401 21.03 17.21 4.30
C TRP A 401 20.76 17.09 2.80
N SER A 402 20.35 18.18 2.15
CA SER A 402 20.12 18.20 0.70
C SER A 402 21.42 17.96 -0.07
N THR A 403 22.53 18.60 0.31
CA THR A 403 23.85 18.32 -0.27
C THR A 403 24.26 16.86 -0.07
N ARG A 404 24.08 16.31 1.14
CA ARG A 404 24.37 14.89 1.39
C ARG A 404 23.50 13.96 0.55
N SER A 405 22.25 14.32 0.29
CA SER A 405 21.39 13.54 -0.61
C SER A 405 21.94 13.49 -2.04
N ILE A 406 22.44 14.62 -2.55
CA ILE A 406 23.04 14.75 -3.88
C ILE A 406 24.36 13.95 -3.96
N GLU A 407 25.17 13.95 -2.90
CA GLU A 407 26.39 13.12 -2.83
C GLU A 407 26.08 11.63 -2.94
N LEU A 408 25.01 11.17 -2.29
CA LEU A 408 24.59 9.78 -2.33
C LEU A 408 23.93 9.42 -3.66
N GLN A 409 23.16 10.34 -4.22
CA GLN A 409 22.47 10.18 -5.50
C GLN A 409 22.12 11.55 -6.09
N SER A 410 22.74 11.92 -7.21
CA SER A 410 22.45 13.20 -7.88
C SER A 410 21.28 13.05 -8.86
N ILE A 411 20.10 13.58 -8.51
CA ILE A 411 18.92 13.63 -9.38
C ILE A 411 18.25 15.01 -9.34
N SER A 412 17.47 15.30 -10.39
CA SER A 412 16.79 16.58 -10.62
C SER A 412 16.09 17.15 -9.39
N SER A 413 15.23 16.35 -8.74
CA SER A 413 14.44 16.78 -7.57
C SER A 413 15.27 17.18 -6.35
N TYR A 414 16.49 16.67 -6.19
CA TYR A 414 17.33 17.02 -5.03
C TYR A 414 18.04 18.35 -5.24
N HIS A 415 18.46 18.62 -6.48
CA HIS A 415 19.01 19.93 -6.85
C HIS A 415 17.95 21.03 -6.80
N ASP A 416 16.70 20.71 -7.17
CA ASP A 416 15.56 21.63 -7.01
C ASP A 416 15.32 21.99 -5.53
N THR A 417 15.35 21.00 -4.64
CA THR A 417 15.25 21.25 -3.18
C THR A 417 16.38 22.16 -2.68
N LEU A 418 17.61 21.91 -3.13
CA LEU A 418 18.77 22.73 -2.77
C LEU A 418 18.63 24.17 -3.26
N ALA A 419 18.10 24.38 -4.48
CA ALA A 419 17.86 25.70 -5.04
C ALA A 419 16.88 26.53 -4.19
N HIS A 420 15.77 25.92 -3.77
CA HIS A 420 14.77 26.57 -2.91
C HIS A 420 15.35 26.96 -1.54
N LEU A 421 16.20 26.11 -0.95
CA LEU A 421 16.88 26.41 0.31
C LEU A 421 17.88 27.56 0.17
N PHE A 422 18.70 27.55 -0.89
CA PHE A 422 19.61 28.65 -1.19
C PHE A 422 18.88 29.95 -1.44
N TYR A 423 17.76 29.92 -2.17
CA TYR A 423 16.94 31.08 -2.39
C TYR A 423 16.45 31.68 -1.07
N ARG A 424 15.93 30.85 -0.16
CA ARG A 424 15.44 31.32 1.13
C ARG A 424 16.52 31.89 2.04
N LEU A 425 17.76 31.43 1.89
CA LEU A 425 18.94 31.97 2.56
C LEU A 425 19.44 33.28 1.92
N GLY A 426 18.91 33.69 0.77
CA GLY A 426 19.39 34.85 0.00
C GLY A 426 20.60 34.56 -0.89
N TYR A 427 20.98 33.29 -1.04
CA TYR A 427 22.09 32.82 -1.89
C TYR A 427 21.61 32.65 -3.33
N PHE A 428 21.23 33.76 -3.97
CA PHE A 428 20.52 33.75 -5.25
C PHE A 428 21.34 33.14 -6.40
N GLU A 429 22.64 33.41 -6.47
CA GLU A 429 23.50 32.84 -7.53
C GLU A 429 23.59 31.31 -7.41
N GLN A 430 23.73 30.82 -6.18
CA GLN A 430 23.77 29.39 -5.88
C GLN A 430 22.40 28.74 -6.17
N ALA A 431 21.29 29.43 -5.86
CA ALA A 431 19.95 28.97 -6.19
C ALA A 431 19.74 28.82 -7.70
N VAL A 432 20.16 29.82 -8.50
CA VAL A 432 20.11 29.77 -9.97
C VAL A 432 20.93 28.59 -10.51
N LYS A 433 22.14 28.37 -9.99
CA LYS A 433 23.01 27.28 -10.42
C LYS A 433 22.44 25.90 -10.09
N ALA A 434 21.91 25.73 -8.88
CA ALA A 434 21.29 24.48 -8.46
C ALA A 434 20.05 24.18 -9.31
N GLN A 435 19.18 25.17 -9.56
CA GLN A 435 17.98 24.97 -10.37
C GLN A 435 18.29 24.68 -11.84
N ALA A 436 19.31 25.32 -12.41
CA ALA A 436 19.78 25.00 -13.75
C ALA A 436 20.27 23.55 -13.84
N THR A 437 21.00 23.08 -12.82
CA THR A 437 21.45 21.68 -12.72
C THR A 437 20.27 20.72 -12.60
N ALA A 438 19.22 21.08 -11.84
CA ALA A 438 18.00 20.31 -11.73
C ALA A 438 17.32 20.10 -13.11
N ILE A 439 17.24 21.16 -13.92
CA ILE A 439 16.69 21.09 -15.29
C ILE A 439 17.51 20.16 -16.18
N ASP A 440 18.84 20.27 -16.15
CA ASP A 440 19.70 19.45 -16.99
C ASP A 440 19.62 17.96 -16.61
N LEU A 441 19.57 17.66 -15.31
CA LEU A 441 19.34 16.30 -14.84
C LEU A 441 17.94 15.79 -15.22
N ALA A 442 16.90 16.62 -15.16
CA ALA A 442 15.56 16.20 -15.54
C ALA A 442 15.47 15.80 -17.03
N LYS A 443 16.20 16.50 -17.91
CA LYS A 443 16.34 16.13 -19.33
C LYS A 443 17.02 14.76 -19.48
N ILE A 444 18.11 14.51 -18.75
CA ILE A 444 18.84 13.23 -18.76
C ILE A 444 17.94 12.09 -18.23
N GLU A 445 17.16 12.37 -17.20
CA GLU A 445 16.20 11.43 -16.60
C GLU A 445 14.95 11.17 -17.47
N GLY A 446 14.75 11.93 -18.54
CA GLY A 446 13.55 11.88 -19.38
C GLY A 446 12.27 12.30 -18.63
N ARG A 447 12.40 13.17 -17.62
CA ARG A 447 11.27 13.69 -16.83
C ARG A 447 10.79 15.05 -17.38
N PRO A 448 9.49 15.37 -17.24
CA PRO A 448 9.00 16.74 -17.47
C PRO A 448 9.77 17.74 -16.60
N TYR A 449 10.14 18.88 -17.19
CA TYR A 449 11.02 19.89 -16.57
C TYR A 449 10.49 21.32 -16.71
N GLU A 450 9.28 21.50 -17.22
CA GLU A 450 8.65 22.79 -17.45
C GLU A 450 8.41 23.54 -16.12
N SER A 451 8.02 22.82 -15.06
CA SER A 451 7.90 23.40 -13.72
C SER A 451 9.25 23.90 -13.21
N LEU A 452 10.34 23.15 -13.42
CA LEU A 452 11.67 23.55 -12.98
C LEU A 452 12.15 24.82 -13.69
N GLN A 453 11.81 25.00 -14.98
CA GLN A 453 12.08 26.22 -15.73
C GLN A 453 11.28 27.42 -15.20
N GLN A 454 10.03 27.21 -14.81
CA GLN A 454 9.21 28.24 -14.17
C GLN A 454 9.81 28.66 -12.84
N GLU A 455 10.22 27.71 -11.99
CA GLU A 455 10.88 28.03 -10.72
C GLU A 455 12.21 28.76 -10.94
N LEU A 456 13.01 28.38 -11.95
CA LEU A 456 14.23 29.12 -12.31
C LEU A 456 13.93 30.58 -12.66
N LYS A 457 12.85 30.84 -13.40
CA LYS A 457 12.43 32.21 -13.73
C LYS A 457 12.05 32.99 -12.48
N LYS A 458 11.27 32.40 -11.57
CA LYS A 458 10.91 33.04 -10.29
C LYS A 458 12.15 33.32 -9.43
N ILE A 459 13.09 32.39 -9.34
CA ILE A 459 14.35 32.57 -8.62
C ILE A 459 15.14 33.76 -9.18
N LYS A 460 15.28 33.87 -10.52
CA LYS A 460 15.98 34.99 -11.17
C LYS A 460 15.28 36.33 -10.92
N ASN A 461 13.96 36.33 -10.89
CA ASN A 461 13.16 37.52 -10.61
C ASN A 461 13.01 37.84 -9.12
N LYS A 462 13.45 36.95 -8.22
CA LYS A 462 13.24 37.04 -6.77
C LYS A 462 11.75 37.03 -6.37
N GLU A 463 11.00 36.13 -7.00
CA GLU A 463 9.55 35.94 -6.84
C GLU A 463 9.16 34.57 -6.24
N LEU A 464 10.14 33.79 -5.79
CA LEU A 464 9.91 32.45 -5.23
C LEU A 464 9.36 32.51 -3.79
#